data_AF-A0A482D4I0-F1
#
_entry.id   AF-A0A482D4I0-F1
#
_cell.length_a   1.000
_cell.length_b   1.000
_cell.length_c   1.000
_cell.angle_alpha   90.00
_cell.angle_beta   90.00
_cell.angle_gamma   90.00
#
_symmetry.space_group_name_H-M   'P 1'
#
loop_
_entity.id
_entity.type
_entity.pdbx_description
1 polymer ?
#
loop_
_entity_poly.entity_id
_entity_poly.type
_entity_poly.pdbx_seq_one_letter_code
_entity_poly.pdbx_strand_id
1 'polypeptide(L)'
;MTNNNLETAVLSSSNEICKDNKKTECCIKAIIFDLGNVVIPYDLQKSIEWMRKIIFFKKVKDDDIENAVSPKKMELIRKYQKGMPRKEFFNEIEKRSKIPFAKNFSMLAEQTTYAMFSDMNPEMERLIKGLKGNYPLAVLSNITEPHKEFVLQKYPLRELFDYLFFSCEVGMRKPEKEIFYFALDKMNVKPEEAVFIDDYKRNVDAAKEIGINALLFNSTPELKSKFYELGICP
;
A
#
# COMPACT_ATOMS: atom_id res chain seq x y z
N MET A 1 -20.05 46.26 -17.43
CA MET A 1 -20.87 45.27 -16.72
C MET A 1 -21.29 44.20 -17.71
N THR A 2 -20.50 43.14 -17.88
CA THR A 2 -20.86 41.89 -18.57
C THR A 2 -19.67 40.95 -18.43
N ASN A 3 -19.80 39.94 -17.56
CA ASN A 3 -19.14 38.63 -17.62
C ASN A 3 -19.28 37.97 -16.24
N ASN A 4 -20.43 37.35 -15.97
CA ASN A 4 -20.61 36.45 -14.81
C ASN A 4 -21.59 35.28 -15.12
N ASN A 5 -21.90 35.02 -16.41
CA ASN A 5 -22.91 34.01 -16.79
C ASN A 5 -22.32 32.72 -17.38
N LEU A 6 -20.99 32.55 -17.41
CA LEU A 6 -20.34 31.35 -17.96
C LEU A 6 -19.88 30.36 -16.86
N GLU A 7 -19.50 30.82 -15.67
CA GLU A 7 -19.08 29.92 -14.56
C GLU A 7 -20.26 29.20 -13.90
N THR A 8 -21.43 29.84 -13.82
CA THR A 8 -22.65 29.25 -13.25
C THR A 8 -23.23 28.13 -14.10
N ALA A 9 -23.00 28.13 -15.42
CA ALA A 9 -23.51 27.11 -16.34
C ALA A 9 -22.67 25.81 -16.33
N VAL A 10 -21.39 25.87 -15.96
CA VAL A 10 -20.51 24.69 -15.86
C VAL A 10 -20.73 23.95 -14.52
N LEU A 11 -21.01 24.70 -13.45
CA LEU A 11 -21.35 24.14 -12.15
C LEU A 11 -22.77 23.53 -12.10
N SER A 12 -23.73 24.05 -12.89
CA SER A 12 -25.08 23.48 -12.96
C SER A 12 -25.14 22.19 -13.78
N SER A 13 -24.35 22.06 -14.85
CA SER A 13 -24.31 20.87 -15.70
C SER A 13 -23.60 19.67 -15.05
N SER A 14 -22.70 19.92 -14.09
CA SER A 14 -22.05 18.86 -13.31
C SER A 14 -23.00 18.20 -12.28
N ASN A 15 -23.98 18.97 -11.78
CA ASN A 15 -24.98 18.49 -10.81
C ASN A 15 -26.19 17.79 -11.45
N GLU A 16 -26.39 17.94 -12.76
CA GLU A 16 -27.49 17.27 -13.49
C GLU A 16 -27.11 15.89 -14.03
N ILE A 17 -25.82 15.59 -14.19
CA ILE A 17 -25.35 14.27 -14.67
C ILE A 17 -25.64 13.15 -13.65
N CYS A 18 -25.87 13.48 -12.38
CA CYS A 18 -26.13 12.49 -11.32
C CYS A 18 -27.61 12.11 -11.14
N LYS A 19 -28.55 12.56 -11.99
CA LYS A 19 -30.00 12.38 -11.71
C LYS A 19 -30.78 11.42 -12.58
N ASP A 20 -30.25 10.94 -13.71
CA ASP A 20 -31.03 10.07 -14.60
C ASP A 20 -30.22 8.93 -15.24
N ASN A 21 -29.85 7.93 -14.43
CA ASN A 21 -29.55 6.60 -14.97
C ASN A 21 -29.96 5.49 -14.00
N LYS A 22 -31.11 4.87 -14.27
CA LYS A 22 -31.52 3.57 -13.71
C LYS A 22 -30.67 2.45 -14.31
N LYS A 23 -29.38 2.42 -13.99
CA LYS A 23 -28.69 1.17 -13.62
C LYS A 23 -28.75 1.11 -12.10
N THR A 24 -28.77 -0.06 -11.50
CA THR A 24 -28.44 -0.18 -10.07
C THR A 24 -27.04 0.39 -9.88
N GLU A 25 -26.93 1.69 -9.61
CA GLU A 25 -25.69 2.40 -9.35
C GLU A 25 -25.14 1.81 -8.06
N CYS A 26 -24.18 0.90 -8.21
CA CYS A 26 -23.40 0.46 -7.07
C CYS A 26 -22.53 1.65 -6.67
N CYS A 27 -23.05 2.45 -5.74
CA CYS A 27 -22.31 3.58 -5.18
C CYS A 27 -21.15 3.03 -4.36
N ILE A 28 -19.95 3.52 -4.61
CA ILE A 28 -18.78 3.17 -3.82
C ILE A 28 -19.01 3.60 -2.36
N LYS A 29 -18.79 2.67 -1.43
CA LYS A 29 -18.94 2.85 0.01
C LYS A 29 -17.64 2.73 0.78
N ALA A 30 -16.55 2.29 0.14
CA ALA A 30 -15.27 2.10 0.81
C ALA A 30 -14.10 2.24 -0.17
N ILE A 31 -12.98 2.76 0.32
CA ILE A 31 -11.77 2.93 -0.49
C ILE A 31 -10.57 2.31 0.24
N ILE A 32 -9.88 1.41 -0.45
CA ILE A 32 -8.78 0.61 0.08
C ILE A 32 -7.51 0.95 -0.71
N PHE A 33 -6.47 1.42 -0.03
CA PHE A 33 -5.19 1.78 -0.63
C PHE A 33 -4.13 0.74 -0.28
N ASP A 34 -3.29 0.35 -1.23
CA ASP A 34 -1.96 -0.15 -0.89
C ASP A 34 -1.14 0.95 -0.21
N LEU A 35 -0.11 0.56 0.53
CA LEU A 35 0.78 1.49 1.20
C LEU A 35 1.99 1.86 0.34
N GLY A 36 2.73 0.87 -0.18
CA GLY A 36 4.02 1.10 -0.81
C GLY A 36 3.83 1.64 -2.22
N ASN A 37 4.52 2.73 -2.57
CA ASN A 37 4.41 3.43 -3.86
C ASN A 37 3.03 4.01 -4.21
N VAL A 38 1.96 3.67 -3.48
CA VAL A 38 0.66 4.34 -3.58
C VAL A 38 0.60 5.50 -2.59
N VAL A 39 0.63 5.21 -1.28
CA VAL A 39 0.55 6.24 -0.23
C VAL A 39 1.94 6.74 0.17
N ILE A 40 2.88 5.81 0.41
CA ILE A 40 4.24 6.11 0.85
C ILE A 40 5.21 5.62 -0.23
N PRO A 41 6.00 6.50 -0.86
CA PRO A 41 7.00 6.08 -1.82
C PRO A 41 8.02 5.12 -1.20
N TYR A 42 8.31 4.05 -1.93
CA TYR A 42 9.15 2.94 -1.50
C TYR A 42 10.22 2.63 -2.54
N ASP A 43 11.48 2.60 -2.11
CA ASP A 43 12.62 2.34 -2.98
C ASP A 43 13.49 1.20 -2.43
N LEU A 44 13.30 0.01 -3.01
CA LEU A 44 14.09 -1.17 -2.66
C LEU A 44 15.57 -1.04 -3.05
N GLN A 45 15.90 -0.28 -4.11
CA GLN A 45 17.30 -0.12 -4.53
C GLN A 45 18.08 0.68 -3.48
N LYS A 46 17.48 1.74 -2.93
CA LYS A 46 18.08 2.46 -1.79
C LYS A 46 18.36 1.55 -0.61
N SER A 47 17.43 0.63 -0.28
CA SER A 47 17.66 -0.37 0.76
C SER A 47 18.86 -1.26 0.45
N ILE A 48 18.97 -1.73 -0.80
CA ILE A 48 20.06 -2.63 -1.24
C ILE A 48 21.39 -1.89 -1.22
N GLU A 49 21.45 -0.65 -1.70
CA GLU A 49 22.65 0.19 -1.65
C GLU A 49 23.10 0.47 -0.22
N TRP A 50 22.16 0.77 0.68
CA TRP A 50 22.48 0.95 2.10
C TRP A 50 22.99 -0.34 2.73
N MET A 51 22.35 -1.46 2.41
CA MET A 51 22.79 -2.77 2.88
C MET A 51 24.20 -3.09 2.37
N ARG A 52 24.50 -2.82 1.09
CA ARG A 52 25.84 -2.94 0.50
C ARG A 52 26.86 -2.08 1.24
N LYS A 53 26.54 -0.83 1.58
CA LYS A 53 27.44 0.05 2.36
C LYS A 53 27.78 -0.59 3.71
N ILE A 54 26.77 -1.03 4.47
CA ILE A 54 27.01 -1.66 5.79
C ILE A 54 27.84 -2.96 5.65
N ILE A 55 27.52 -3.78 4.65
CA ILE A 55 28.18 -5.05 4.34
C ILE A 55 29.65 -4.84 3.92
N PHE A 56 29.92 -3.83 3.10
CA PHE A 56 31.27 -3.45 2.64
C PHE A 56 32.18 -3.08 3.82
N PHE A 57 31.68 -2.28 4.78
CA PHE A 57 32.41 -1.97 6.02
C PHE A 57 32.70 -3.21 6.90
N LYS A 58 32.00 -4.32 6.65
CA LYS A 58 32.05 -5.55 7.45
C LYS A 58 32.72 -6.74 6.74
N LYS A 59 33.33 -6.53 5.55
CA LYS A 59 34.08 -7.54 4.76
C LYS A 59 33.26 -8.80 4.40
N VAL A 60 31.99 -8.64 4.06
CA VAL A 60 31.12 -9.71 3.57
C VAL A 60 31.26 -9.82 2.04
N LYS A 61 31.11 -11.02 1.45
CA LYS A 61 31.35 -11.26 0.01
C LYS A 61 30.13 -10.87 -0.85
N ASP A 62 30.36 -10.49 -2.11
CA ASP A 62 29.30 -10.10 -3.05
C ASP A 62 28.27 -11.22 -3.31
N ASP A 63 28.72 -12.49 -3.31
CA ASP A 63 27.86 -13.67 -3.42
C ASP A 63 26.79 -13.74 -2.30
N ASP A 64 27.07 -13.17 -1.12
CA ASP A 64 26.13 -13.15 0.00
C ASP A 64 24.98 -12.15 -0.25
N ILE A 65 25.22 -11.10 -1.05
CA ILE A 65 24.21 -10.11 -1.46
C ILE A 65 23.30 -10.68 -2.55
N GLU A 66 23.84 -11.40 -3.53
CA GLU A 66 23.02 -12.07 -4.57
C GLU A 66 22.14 -13.16 -3.97
N ASN A 67 22.66 -13.96 -3.03
CA ASN A 67 21.84 -14.89 -2.25
C ASN A 67 20.75 -14.15 -1.45
N ALA A 68 21.04 -12.92 -1.02
CA ALA A 68 20.11 -12.03 -0.36
C ALA A 68 19.09 -11.34 -1.30
N VAL A 69 18.98 -11.69 -2.58
CA VAL A 69 17.86 -11.30 -3.46
C VAL A 69 17.28 -12.50 -4.23
N SER A 70 17.71 -13.70 -3.87
CA SER A 70 17.29 -14.96 -4.52
C SER A 70 15.79 -15.26 -4.36
N PRO A 71 15.20 -16.08 -5.25
CA PRO A 71 13.82 -16.58 -5.11
C PRO A 71 13.53 -17.23 -3.76
N LYS A 72 14.51 -17.93 -3.17
CA LYS A 72 14.41 -18.53 -1.84
C LYS A 72 14.29 -17.47 -0.73
N LYS A 73 14.95 -16.32 -0.86
CA LYS A 73 14.75 -15.20 0.07
C LYS A 73 13.40 -14.56 -0.13
N MET A 74 12.95 -14.39 -1.37
CA MET A 74 11.60 -13.86 -1.63
C MET A 74 10.54 -14.71 -0.94
N GLU A 75 10.64 -16.04 -1.01
CA GLU A 75 9.75 -16.95 -0.26
C GLU A 75 9.81 -16.73 1.26
N LEU A 76 11.01 -16.56 1.83
CA LEU A 76 11.19 -16.29 3.26
C LEU A 76 10.56 -14.94 3.67
N ILE A 77 10.73 -13.90 2.84
CA ILE A 77 10.04 -12.60 3.03
C ILE A 77 8.53 -12.80 2.94
N ARG A 78 8.03 -13.64 2.02
CA ARG A 78 6.58 -13.91 1.94
C ARG A 78 6.05 -14.56 3.21
N LYS A 79 6.79 -15.52 3.77
CA LYS A 79 6.46 -16.14 5.06
C LYS A 79 6.49 -15.11 6.20
N TYR A 80 7.45 -14.19 6.19
CA TYR A 80 7.49 -13.10 7.18
C TYR A 80 6.34 -12.11 7.05
N GLN A 81 5.99 -11.75 5.82
CA GLN A 81 4.79 -10.97 5.52
C GLN A 81 3.50 -11.71 5.86
N LYS A 82 3.52 -13.02 6.17
CA LYS A 82 2.37 -13.81 6.64
C LYS A 82 2.50 -14.20 8.12
N GLY A 83 3.28 -13.44 8.89
CA GLY A 83 3.33 -13.60 10.35
C GLY A 83 4.32 -14.63 10.87
N MET A 84 5.32 -15.07 10.07
CA MET A 84 6.44 -15.83 10.62
C MET A 84 7.08 -15.04 11.79
N PRO A 85 7.39 -15.68 12.93
CA PRO A 85 8.01 -15.00 14.05
C PRO A 85 9.34 -14.33 13.67
N ARG A 86 9.56 -13.10 14.17
CA ARG A 86 10.78 -12.32 13.94
C ARG A 86 12.07 -13.11 14.18
N LYS A 87 12.13 -13.85 15.30
CA LYS A 87 13.28 -14.70 15.67
C LYS A 87 13.52 -15.80 14.64
N GLU A 88 12.46 -16.43 14.14
CA GLU A 88 12.56 -17.48 13.13
C GLU A 88 13.06 -16.91 11.79
N PHE A 89 12.48 -15.79 11.34
CA PHE A 89 12.91 -15.12 10.11
C PHE A 89 14.41 -14.79 10.13
N PHE A 90 14.90 -14.20 11.21
CA PHE A 90 16.32 -13.82 11.30
C PHE A 90 17.25 -15.03 11.46
N ASN A 91 16.84 -16.07 12.18
CA ASN A 91 17.60 -17.32 12.23
C ASN A 91 17.75 -17.93 10.83
N GLU A 92 16.69 -17.91 10.01
CA GLU A 92 16.74 -18.40 8.63
C GLU A 92 17.61 -17.53 7.72
N ILE A 93 17.60 -16.21 7.90
CA ILE A 93 18.51 -15.30 7.18
C ILE A 93 19.98 -15.60 7.54
N GLU A 94 20.30 -15.78 8.82
CA GLU A 94 21.66 -16.08 9.29
C GLU A 94 22.17 -17.42 8.72
N LYS A 95 21.35 -18.48 8.81
CA LYS A 95 21.68 -19.80 8.25
C LYS A 95 21.97 -19.74 6.75
N ARG A 96 21.21 -18.94 5.98
CA ARG A 96 21.31 -18.88 4.52
C ARG A 96 22.43 -17.97 4.03
N SER A 97 22.67 -16.86 4.70
CA SER A 97 23.63 -15.85 4.25
C SER A 97 25.05 -16.13 4.72
N LYS A 98 25.26 -17.02 5.70
CA LYS A 98 26.56 -17.21 6.39
C LYS A 98 27.14 -15.92 6.98
N ILE A 99 26.36 -14.84 7.05
CA ILE A 99 26.78 -13.57 7.61
C ILE A 99 26.49 -13.59 9.11
N PRO A 100 27.51 -13.49 9.99
CA PRO A 100 27.30 -13.47 11.44
C PRO A 100 26.76 -12.10 11.88
N PHE A 101 25.44 -11.89 11.83
CA PHE A 101 24.80 -10.64 12.29
C PHE A 101 23.55 -10.79 13.17
N ALA A 102 23.26 -11.97 13.76
CA ALA A 102 22.07 -12.13 14.59
C ALA A 102 21.92 -11.11 15.75
N LYS A 103 23.04 -10.61 16.31
CA LYS A 103 22.99 -9.66 17.45
C LYS A 103 22.75 -8.17 17.08
N ASN A 104 23.03 -7.75 15.84
CA ASN A 104 22.89 -6.33 15.42
C ASN A 104 21.87 -6.15 14.28
N PHE A 105 21.08 -7.18 13.97
CA PHE A 105 20.18 -7.16 12.82
C PHE A 105 19.00 -6.20 12.99
N SER A 106 18.51 -5.97 14.22
CA SER A 106 17.45 -4.99 14.46
C SER A 106 17.84 -3.59 13.98
N MET A 107 19.06 -3.15 14.33
CA MET A 107 19.60 -1.86 13.90
C MET A 107 19.83 -1.78 12.39
N LEU A 108 20.30 -2.87 11.77
CA LEU A 108 20.47 -2.95 10.32
C LEU A 108 19.12 -2.92 9.58
N ALA A 109 18.15 -3.68 10.07
CA ALA A 109 16.79 -3.69 9.54
C ALA A 109 16.16 -2.30 9.65
N GLU A 110 16.32 -1.63 10.79
CA GLU A 110 15.82 -0.27 11.01
C GLU A 110 16.49 0.75 10.08
N GLN A 111 17.82 0.73 9.95
CA GLN A 111 18.55 1.64 9.06
C GLN A 111 18.20 1.43 7.57
N THR A 112 18.08 0.17 7.14
CA THR A 112 17.65 -0.15 5.77
C THR A 112 16.19 0.23 5.53
N THR A 113 15.32 0.08 6.54
CA THR A 113 13.93 0.55 6.53
C THR A 113 13.85 2.06 6.41
N TYR A 114 14.67 2.80 7.15
CA TYR A 114 14.73 4.26 7.05
C TYR A 114 15.16 4.71 5.65
N ALA A 115 16.12 4.01 5.04
CA ALA A 115 16.64 4.34 3.72
C ALA A 115 15.64 4.10 2.57
N MET A 116 14.71 3.16 2.72
CA MET A 116 13.78 2.78 1.65
C MET A 116 12.52 3.64 1.56
N PHE A 117 12.07 4.24 2.67
CA PHE A 117 10.82 5.00 2.71
C PHE A 117 11.08 6.50 2.61
N SER A 118 10.41 7.15 1.67
CA SER A 118 10.45 8.61 1.52
C SER A 118 9.19 9.25 2.10
N ASP A 119 9.15 10.58 2.16
CA ASP A 119 7.99 11.27 2.69
C ASP A 119 6.75 11.05 1.81
N MET A 120 5.57 11.06 2.44
CA MET A 120 4.30 10.94 1.75
C MET A 120 4.16 12.06 0.71
N ASN A 121 3.68 11.73 -0.48
CA ASN A 121 3.43 12.76 -1.50
C ASN A 121 2.33 13.73 -0.99
N PRO A 122 2.58 15.04 -0.88
CA PRO A 122 1.60 15.99 -0.36
C PRO A 122 0.27 16.02 -1.15
N GLU A 123 0.30 15.69 -2.43
CA GLU A 123 -0.91 15.58 -3.25
C GLU A 123 -1.74 14.35 -2.86
N MET A 124 -1.08 13.21 -2.61
CA MET A 124 -1.74 12.00 -2.12
C MET A 124 -2.30 12.22 -0.72
N GLU A 125 -1.56 12.90 0.15
CA GLU A 125 -2.05 13.26 1.49
C GLU A 125 -3.31 14.13 1.43
N ARG A 126 -3.32 15.17 0.57
CA ARG A 126 -4.51 16.01 0.36
C ARG A 126 -5.69 15.19 -0.18
N LEU A 127 -5.44 14.28 -1.12
CA LEU A 127 -6.47 13.39 -1.67
C LEU A 127 -7.10 12.53 -0.56
N ILE A 128 -6.28 11.87 0.26
CA ILE A 128 -6.74 11.02 1.37
C ILE A 128 -7.54 11.86 2.39
N LYS A 129 -7.04 13.05 2.75
CA LYS A 129 -7.72 13.96 3.68
C LYS A 129 -9.08 14.42 3.18
N GLY A 130 -9.23 14.66 1.87
CA GLY A 130 -10.51 15.03 1.27
C GLY A 130 -11.54 13.89 1.24
N LEU A 131 -11.08 12.65 1.14
CA LEU A 131 -11.94 11.46 1.23
C LEU A 131 -12.34 11.11 2.66
N LYS A 132 -11.51 11.48 3.65
CA LYS A 132 -11.71 11.13 5.06
C LYS A 132 -13.03 11.73 5.58
N GLY A 133 -13.85 10.89 6.21
CA GLY A 133 -15.17 11.28 6.72
C GLY A 133 -16.30 11.14 5.71
N ASN A 134 -15.99 11.12 4.40
CA ASN A 134 -16.95 10.82 3.33
C ASN A 134 -16.99 9.31 3.02
N TYR A 135 -15.84 8.64 3.11
CA TYR A 135 -15.70 7.22 2.90
C TYR A 135 -14.93 6.58 4.07
N PRO A 136 -15.29 5.37 4.50
CA PRO A 136 -14.39 4.45 5.19
C PRO A 136 -13.11 4.24 4.36
N LEU A 137 -11.97 4.60 4.95
CA LEU A 137 -10.67 4.45 4.30
C LEU A 137 -9.85 3.34 4.94
N ALA A 138 -9.25 2.50 4.12
CA ALA A 138 -8.37 1.42 4.59
C ALA A 138 -7.00 1.45 3.92
N VAL A 139 -5.98 1.02 4.66
CA VAL A 139 -4.74 0.49 4.08
C VAL A 139 -4.82 -1.03 4.03
N LEU A 140 -4.41 -1.62 2.91
CA LEU A 140 -4.21 -3.06 2.76
C LEU A 140 -2.81 -3.32 2.21
N SER A 141 -1.85 -3.69 3.06
CA SER A 141 -0.44 -3.72 2.69
C SER A 141 0.24 -5.06 2.96
N ASN A 142 1.02 -5.52 1.97
CA ASN A 142 2.00 -6.59 2.14
C ASN A 142 3.24 -6.02 2.82
N ILE A 143 3.37 -6.19 4.13
CA ILE A 143 4.42 -5.53 4.93
C ILE A 143 5.01 -6.50 5.95
N THR A 144 6.26 -6.27 6.34
CA THR A 144 6.93 -6.99 7.44
C THR A 144 6.71 -6.26 8.75
N GLU A 145 6.86 -6.95 9.88
CA GLU A 145 6.70 -6.33 11.21
C GLU A 145 7.59 -5.08 11.43
N PRO A 146 8.90 -5.08 11.08
CA PRO A 146 9.75 -3.89 11.28
C PRO A 146 9.33 -2.71 10.41
N HIS A 147 8.91 -2.96 9.16
CA HIS A 147 8.44 -1.89 8.28
C HIS A 147 7.12 -1.32 8.80
N LYS A 148 6.22 -2.16 9.32
CA LYS A 148 4.97 -1.74 9.96
C LYS A 148 5.24 -0.83 11.17
N GLU A 149 6.11 -1.25 12.07
CA GLU A 149 6.52 -0.45 13.25
C GLU A 149 7.02 0.93 12.81
N PHE A 150 7.92 0.95 11.82
CA PHE A 150 8.47 2.19 11.27
C PHE A 150 7.40 3.12 10.69
N VAL A 151 6.54 2.63 9.79
CA VAL A 151 5.55 3.50 9.13
C VAL A 151 4.50 4.03 10.11
N LEU A 152 4.13 3.25 11.13
CA LEU A 152 3.19 3.67 12.17
C LEU A 152 3.78 4.70 13.14
N GLN A 153 5.11 4.73 13.29
CA GLN A 153 5.81 5.74 14.09
C GLN A 153 6.04 7.02 13.27
N LYS A 154 6.38 6.89 11.99
CA LYS A 154 6.78 8.02 11.14
C LYS A 154 5.61 8.77 10.52
N TYR A 155 4.51 8.09 10.18
CA TYR A 155 3.40 8.67 9.42
C TYR A 155 2.09 8.59 10.21
N PRO A 156 1.19 9.58 10.09
CA PRO A 156 -0.07 9.64 10.83
C PRO A 156 -1.15 8.71 10.24
N LEU A 157 -0.81 7.45 9.91
CA LEU A 157 -1.71 6.52 9.23
C LEU A 157 -3.00 6.26 10.00
N ARG A 158 -2.95 6.28 11.34
CA ARG A 158 -4.15 6.11 12.19
C ARG A 158 -5.09 7.31 12.18
N GLU A 159 -4.61 8.48 11.79
CA GLU A 159 -5.43 9.69 11.64
C GLU A 159 -6.06 9.72 10.25
N LEU A 160 -5.32 9.24 9.25
CA LEU A 160 -5.72 9.27 7.84
C LEU A 160 -6.66 8.12 7.45
N PHE A 161 -6.57 6.95 8.08
CA PHE A 161 -7.32 5.75 7.71
C PHE A 161 -8.13 5.20 8.88
N ASP A 162 -9.32 4.69 8.60
CA ASP A 162 -10.19 4.02 9.58
C ASP A 162 -9.72 2.60 9.87
N TYR A 163 -9.15 1.95 8.85
CA TYR A 163 -8.68 0.56 8.93
C TYR A 163 -7.24 0.43 8.44
N LEU A 164 -6.44 -0.36 9.13
CA LEU A 164 -5.07 -0.70 8.73
C LEU A 164 -4.93 -2.22 8.73
N PHE A 165 -4.90 -2.81 7.54
CA PHE A 165 -4.75 -4.24 7.33
C PHE A 165 -3.33 -4.57 6.87
N PHE A 166 -2.50 -5.03 7.81
CA PHE A 166 -1.13 -5.41 7.55
C PHE A 166 -0.99 -6.93 7.44
N SER A 167 -0.42 -7.41 6.33
CA SER A 167 -0.31 -8.84 6.03
C SER A 167 0.37 -9.64 7.15
N CYS A 168 1.39 -9.05 7.79
CA CYS A 168 2.14 -9.71 8.86
C CYS A 168 1.33 -9.93 10.14
N GLU A 169 0.24 -9.18 10.34
CA GLU A 169 -0.66 -9.34 11.49
C GLU A 169 -1.80 -10.29 11.19
N VAL A 170 -2.34 -10.24 9.96
CA VAL A 170 -3.52 -11.03 9.57
C VAL A 170 -3.16 -12.41 9.01
N GLY A 171 -1.88 -12.69 8.75
CA GLY A 171 -1.41 -14.00 8.26
C GLY A 171 -1.74 -14.29 6.79
N MET A 172 -2.27 -13.31 6.07
CA MET A 172 -2.70 -13.39 4.67
C MET A 172 -2.00 -12.27 3.87
N ARG A 173 -1.77 -12.48 2.58
CA ARG A 173 -1.10 -11.47 1.75
C ARG A 173 -1.77 -11.29 0.40
N LYS A 174 -1.67 -10.11 -0.20
CA LYS A 174 -1.98 -9.95 -1.62
C LYS A 174 -0.97 -10.76 -2.45
N PRO A 175 -1.36 -11.41 -3.56
CA PRO A 175 -2.69 -11.39 -4.20
C PRO A 175 -3.62 -12.55 -3.80
N GLU A 176 -3.45 -13.15 -2.60
CA GLU A 176 -4.36 -14.19 -2.09
C GLU A 176 -5.76 -13.58 -1.91
N LYS A 177 -6.83 -14.25 -2.38
CA LYS A 177 -8.19 -13.68 -2.40
C LYS A 177 -8.72 -13.45 -0.98
N GLU A 178 -8.28 -14.28 -0.05
CA GLU A 178 -8.66 -14.30 1.36
C GLU A 178 -8.38 -12.95 2.04
N ILE A 179 -7.30 -12.25 1.69
CA ILE A 179 -6.99 -10.97 2.31
C ILE A 179 -7.98 -9.87 1.91
N PHE A 180 -8.49 -9.93 0.68
CA PHE A 180 -9.47 -8.96 0.20
C PHE A 180 -10.84 -9.23 0.82
N TYR A 181 -11.27 -10.49 0.88
CA TYR A 181 -12.49 -10.87 1.60
C TYR A 181 -12.42 -10.48 3.08
N PHE A 182 -11.27 -10.67 3.73
CA PHE A 182 -11.05 -10.21 5.10
C PHE A 182 -11.23 -8.70 5.23
N ALA A 183 -10.63 -7.90 4.34
CA ALA A 183 -10.77 -6.45 4.37
C ALA A 183 -12.23 -6.00 4.18
N LEU A 184 -12.92 -6.59 3.19
CA LEU A 184 -14.33 -6.31 2.91
C LEU A 184 -15.26 -6.66 4.10
N ASP A 185 -15.05 -7.82 4.73
CA ASP A 185 -15.77 -8.25 5.94
C ASP A 185 -15.58 -7.25 7.08
N LYS A 186 -14.33 -6.84 7.35
CA LYS A 186 -14.02 -5.87 8.41
C LYS A 186 -14.58 -4.48 8.15
N MET A 187 -14.68 -4.09 6.88
CA MET A 187 -15.28 -2.83 6.47
C MET A 187 -16.80 -2.91 6.29
N ASN A 188 -17.39 -4.10 6.40
CA ASN A 188 -18.81 -4.39 6.20
C ASN A 188 -19.35 -3.87 4.85
N VAL A 189 -18.62 -4.15 3.77
CA VAL A 189 -18.99 -3.77 2.40
C VAL A 189 -18.90 -4.95 1.45
N LYS A 190 -19.70 -4.93 0.39
CA LYS A 190 -19.61 -5.93 -0.69
C LYS A 190 -18.44 -5.60 -1.64
N PRO A 191 -17.92 -6.59 -2.39
CA PRO A 191 -16.86 -6.33 -3.36
C PRO A 191 -17.16 -5.17 -4.32
N GLU A 192 -18.35 -5.14 -4.90
CA GLU A 192 -18.79 -4.13 -5.86
C GLU A 192 -18.95 -2.72 -5.26
N GLU A 193 -19.00 -2.61 -3.93
CA GLU A 193 -19.12 -1.36 -3.18
C GLU A 193 -17.75 -0.80 -2.77
N ALA A 194 -16.65 -1.49 -3.05
CA ALA A 194 -15.31 -1.07 -2.69
C ALA A 194 -14.48 -0.69 -3.92
N VAL A 195 -13.59 0.29 -3.74
CA VAL A 195 -12.47 0.56 -4.66
C VAL A 195 -11.16 0.13 -4.03
N PHE A 196 -10.30 -0.54 -4.79
CA PHE A 196 -8.96 -0.92 -4.37
C PHE A 196 -7.89 -0.30 -5.27
N ILE A 197 -6.86 0.31 -4.69
CA ILE A 197 -5.77 1.00 -5.39
C ILE A 197 -4.45 0.32 -5.07
N ASP A 198 -3.71 -0.12 -6.09
CA ASP A 198 -2.41 -0.79 -5.92
C ASP A 198 -1.49 -0.52 -7.12
N ASP A 199 -0.19 -0.42 -6.91
CA ASP A 199 0.81 -0.22 -7.97
C ASP A 199 1.19 -1.54 -8.68
N TYR A 200 0.84 -2.68 -8.10
CA TYR A 200 1.17 -4.00 -8.63
C TYR A 200 -0.03 -4.66 -9.30
N LYS A 201 0.04 -4.76 -10.64
CA LYS A 201 -1.02 -5.30 -11.50
C LYS A 201 -1.59 -6.64 -11.02
N ARG A 202 -0.75 -7.55 -10.49
CA ARG A 202 -1.22 -8.86 -10.00
C ARG A 202 -2.18 -8.73 -8.80
N ASN A 203 -1.99 -7.74 -7.94
CA ASN A 203 -2.91 -7.49 -6.83
C ASN A 203 -4.22 -6.90 -7.35
N VAL A 204 -4.14 -5.97 -8.30
CA VAL A 204 -5.31 -5.36 -8.97
C VAL A 204 -6.15 -6.42 -9.66
N ASP A 205 -5.52 -7.31 -10.44
CA ASP A 205 -6.21 -8.39 -11.14
C ASP A 205 -6.93 -9.33 -10.16
N ALA A 206 -6.26 -9.74 -9.07
CA ALA A 206 -6.86 -10.60 -8.06
C ALA A 206 -8.05 -9.96 -7.33
N ALA A 207 -8.02 -8.65 -7.08
CA ALA A 207 -9.15 -7.92 -6.52
C ALA A 207 -10.33 -7.85 -7.50
N LYS A 208 -10.06 -7.63 -8.81
CA LYS A 208 -11.10 -7.67 -9.85
C LYS A 208 -11.76 -9.02 -9.98
N GLU A 209 -11.00 -10.11 -9.85
CA GLU A 209 -11.52 -11.48 -9.93
C GLU A 209 -12.60 -11.79 -8.87
N ILE A 210 -12.67 -11.02 -7.78
CA ILE A 210 -13.69 -11.19 -6.74
C ILE A 210 -14.75 -10.07 -6.77
N GLY A 211 -14.74 -9.21 -7.78
CA GLY A 211 -15.75 -8.16 -7.98
C GLY A 211 -15.41 -6.78 -7.42
N ILE A 212 -14.19 -6.56 -6.91
CA ILE A 212 -13.77 -5.22 -6.44
C ILE A 212 -13.46 -4.32 -7.63
N ASN A 213 -13.89 -3.05 -7.55
CA ASN A 213 -13.46 -2.01 -8.48
C ASN A 213 -11.98 -1.68 -8.23
N ALA A 214 -11.05 -2.35 -8.91
CA ALA A 214 -9.61 -2.15 -8.66
C ALA A 214 -8.91 -1.28 -9.73
N LEU A 215 -8.08 -0.35 -9.27
CA LEU A 215 -7.33 0.61 -10.08
C LEU A 215 -5.82 0.35 -9.93
N LEU A 216 -5.15 0.21 -11.08
CA LEU A 216 -3.69 0.26 -11.13
C LEU A 216 -3.25 1.71 -10.89
N PHE A 217 -2.41 1.92 -9.88
CA PHE A 217 -1.87 3.22 -9.53
C PHE A 217 -0.63 3.56 -10.38
N ASN A 218 -0.66 4.73 -11.01
CA ASN A 218 0.49 5.30 -11.72
C ASN A 218 0.88 6.67 -11.17
N SER A 219 -0.12 7.52 -10.87
CA SER A 219 0.08 8.86 -10.31
C SER A 219 -1.17 9.37 -9.59
N THR A 220 -1.00 10.32 -8.67
CA THR A 220 -2.12 10.94 -7.95
C THR A 220 -3.11 11.69 -8.87
N PRO A 221 -2.68 12.47 -9.87
CA PRO A 221 -3.62 13.11 -10.81
C PRO A 221 -4.48 12.12 -11.60
N GLU A 222 -3.87 11.03 -12.08
CA GLU A 222 -4.61 9.99 -12.80
C GLU A 222 -5.61 9.28 -11.88
N LEU A 223 -5.19 8.98 -10.64
CA LEU A 223 -6.09 8.39 -9.64
C LEU A 223 -7.30 9.30 -9.38
N LYS A 224 -7.06 10.61 -9.24
CA LYS A 224 -8.13 11.59 -9.04
C LYS A 224 -9.11 11.62 -10.21
N SER A 225 -8.64 11.53 -11.45
CA SER A 225 -9.52 11.41 -12.63
C SER A 225 -10.39 10.16 -12.57
N LYS A 226 -9.78 9.00 -12.26
CA LYS A 226 -10.49 7.72 -12.13
C LYS A 226 -11.51 7.73 -10.99
N PHE A 227 -11.25 8.47 -9.91
CA PHE A 227 -12.23 8.67 -8.84
C PHE A 227 -13.48 9.40 -9.33
N TYR A 228 -13.32 10.49 -10.10
CA TYR A 228 -14.47 11.18 -10.68
C TYR A 228 -15.28 10.29 -11.64
N GLU A 229 -14.62 9.45 -12.44
CA GLU A 229 -15.29 8.46 -13.31
C GLU A 229 -16.12 7.44 -12.53
N LEU A 230 -15.72 7.14 -11.28
CA LEU A 230 -16.43 6.24 -10.36
C LEU A 230 -17.44 6.97 -9.44
N GLY A 231 -17.66 8.28 -9.64
CA GLY A 231 -18.53 9.08 -8.79
C GLY A 231 -17.97 9.41 -7.40
N ILE A 232 -16.66 9.24 -7.20
CA ILE A 232 -15.96 9.57 -5.96
C ILE A 232 -15.45 11.01 -6.06
N CYS A 233 -15.87 11.87 -5.13
CA CYS A 233 -15.40 13.24 -4.99
C CYS A 233 -14.49 13.39 -3.76
N PRO A 234 -13.16 13.54 -3.96
CA PRO A 234 -12.19 13.87 -2.92
C PRO A 234 -12.21 15.36 -2.54
#